data_AF-A0A4Q5Z9C0-F1
#
_entry.id   AF-A0A4Q5Z9C0-F1
#
_cell.length_a   1.000
_cell.length_b   1.000
_cell.length_c   1.000
_cell.angle_alpha   90.00
_cell.angle_beta   90.00
_cell.angle_gamma   90.00
#
_symmetry.space_group_name_H-M   'P 1'
#
loop_
_entity.id
_entity.type
_entity.pdbx_description
1 polymer ?
#
loop_
_entity_poly.entity_id
_entity_poly.type
_entity_poly.pdbx_seq_one_letter_code
_entity_poly.pdbx_strand_id
1 'polypeptide(L)'
;VYLDDFVAATRRLVPSITVENSPLVFAGYGIVAPEYKWNDYAGLDVKGKTVVVMVNDPGFADSTLFKGKTMTYYGRWTYKFEEAARQGATGVIIIHEDKAASYPWAVVRSGWSKSKLYLAAADENRSRAQMEGWITQDAAKALFRMAGKSADLMFQAGKNGFKPVELGVTVSTTISNTINRSKSNNVAAVLPGTTRPAEYIIYSAHWDHLGTGEAVNGDTIYNGAVDNATGTSALLVLADAFKKAKVQPERSIMFLAVTAEEQGLLGSEYYATNPLVPVKKTVANINIDALMAFGKTKDIIAVGYGQSELEDYLEAAAKKQGRVVAKDSNPSAGYYFRSDHFNFAKVGIPALYTETGDDHRV
;
A
#
# COMPACT_ATOMS: atom_id res chain seq x y z
N VAL A 1 21.24 -7.76 14.79
CA VAL A 1 20.32 -8.33 15.80
C VAL A 1 18.89 -8.29 15.25
N TYR A 2 18.09 -9.34 15.48
CA TYR A 2 16.68 -9.36 15.04
C TYR A 2 15.91 -8.18 15.65
N LEU A 3 14.99 -7.58 14.89
CA LEU A 3 14.26 -6.32 15.19
C LEU A 3 15.11 -5.03 15.16
N ASP A 4 16.41 -5.09 15.45
CA ASP A 4 17.27 -3.91 15.43
C ASP A 4 17.92 -3.68 14.06
N ASP A 5 18.45 -4.74 13.45
CA ASP A 5 19.16 -4.67 12.16
C ASP A 5 18.36 -5.28 11.02
N PHE A 6 17.49 -6.26 11.33
CA PHE A 6 16.70 -6.96 10.33
C PHE A 6 15.40 -7.53 10.89
N VAL A 7 14.43 -7.73 9.99
CA VAL A 7 13.20 -8.49 10.23
C VAL A 7 13.00 -9.46 9.07
N ALA A 8 12.42 -10.61 9.36
CA ALA A 8 12.09 -11.61 8.36
C ALA A 8 10.83 -12.36 8.81
N ALA A 9 9.92 -12.61 7.87
CA ALA A 9 8.70 -13.36 8.07
C ALA A 9 8.38 -14.15 6.79
N THR A 10 7.39 -15.02 6.88
CA THR A 10 6.80 -15.64 5.69
C THR A 10 5.30 -15.39 5.67
N ARG A 11 4.78 -15.10 4.48
CA ARG A 11 3.33 -15.01 4.24
C ARG A 11 2.74 -16.33 3.78
N ARG A 12 3.58 -17.32 3.49
CA ARG A 12 3.15 -18.68 3.16
C ARG A 12 2.46 -19.27 4.38
N LEU A 13 1.27 -19.83 4.21
CA LEU A 13 0.51 -20.45 5.31
C LEU A 13 1.05 -21.86 5.57
N VAL A 14 2.29 -21.94 6.05
CA VAL A 14 2.97 -23.18 6.43
C VAL A 14 3.53 -23.09 7.86
N PRO A 15 3.56 -24.20 8.63
CA PRO A 15 4.06 -24.18 10.01
C PRO A 15 5.53 -23.74 10.11
N SER A 16 6.32 -24.00 9.09
CA SER A 16 7.69 -23.51 9.00
C SER A 16 8.17 -23.38 7.55
N ILE A 17 9.16 -22.52 7.35
CA ILE A 17 10.01 -22.50 6.16
C ILE A 17 11.48 -22.59 6.58
N THR A 18 12.30 -23.10 5.67
CA THR A 18 13.76 -23.08 5.81
C THR A 18 14.34 -22.60 4.49
N VAL A 19 15.02 -21.47 4.54
CA VAL A 19 15.87 -20.98 3.47
C VAL A 19 17.29 -21.37 3.86
N GLU A 20 17.95 -22.21 3.07
CA GLU A 20 19.30 -22.68 3.35
C GLU A 20 20.24 -22.24 2.25
N ASN A 21 21.32 -21.54 2.63
CA ASN A 21 22.40 -21.09 1.77
C ASN A 21 21.92 -20.40 0.48
N SER A 22 20.82 -19.63 0.56
CA SER A 22 20.25 -18.91 -0.58
C SER A 22 21.20 -17.79 -1.01
N PRO A 23 21.74 -17.81 -2.24
CA PRO A 23 22.64 -16.76 -2.72
C PRO A 23 21.95 -15.39 -2.71
N LEU A 24 22.69 -14.36 -2.30
CA LEU A 24 22.19 -12.99 -2.31
C LEU A 24 22.60 -12.27 -3.59
N VAL A 25 21.61 -11.64 -4.24
CA VAL A 25 21.81 -10.75 -5.38
C VAL A 25 21.20 -9.38 -5.07
N PHE A 26 21.98 -8.32 -5.25
CA PHE A 26 21.48 -6.95 -5.16
C PHE A 26 20.89 -6.53 -6.52
N ALA A 27 19.57 -6.39 -6.58
CA ALA A 27 18.81 -6.10 -7.79
C ALA A 27 18.35 -4.64 -7.84
N GLY A 28 19.19 -3.70 -7.40
CA GLY A 28 18.87 -2.28 -7.44
C GLY A 28 17.59 -1.94 -6.68
N TYR A 29 16.59 -1.41 -7.39
CA TYR A 29 15.27 -1.13 -6.81
C TYR A 29 14.28 -2.29 -7.00
N GLY A 30 14.63 -3.37 -7.68
CA GLY A 30 13.73 -4.51 -7.91
C GLY A 30 12.48 -4.15 -8.70
N ILE A 31 12.62 -3.32 -9.73
CA ILE A 31 11.52 -2.78 -10.53
C ILE A 31 11.48 -3.40 -11.93
N VAL A 32 10.28 -3.75 -12.40
CA VAL A 32 9.97 -4.00 -13.81
C VAL A 32 8.91 -2.99 -14.25
N ALA A 33 9.34 -1.95 -14.97
CA ALA A 33 8.50 -0.84 -15.40
C ALA A 33 8.81 -0.46 -16.88
N PRO A 34 8.23 -1.20 -17.85
CA PRO A 34 8.51 -1.02 -19.28
C PRO A 34 8.23 0.41 -19.78
N GLU A 35 7.22 1.09 -19.24
CA GLU A 35 6.84 2.46 -19.57
C GLU A 35 7.92 3.49 -19.18
N TYR A 36 8.78 3.16 -18.21
CA TYR A 36 9.95 3.95 -17.83
C TYR A 36 11.25 3.39 -18.44
N LYS A 37 11.18 2.36 -19.29
CA LYS A 37 12.33 1.61 -19.82
C LYS A 37 13.26 1.11 -18.70
N TRP A 38 12.68 0.75 -17.56
CA TRP A 38 13.41 0.31 -16.37
C TRP A 38 13.11 -1.17 -16.08
N ASN A 39 14.15 -2.00 -15.97
CA ASN A 39 14.00 -3.41 -15.60
C ASN A 39 15.24 -3.90 -14.84
N ASP A 40 15.14 -3.93 -13.52
CA ASP A 40 16.20 -4.40 -12.62
C ASP A 40 16.39 -5.93 -12.67
N TYR A 41 15.45 -6.67 -13.24
CA TYR A 41 15.54 -8.13 -13.39
C TYR A 41 15.98 -8.55 -14.81
N ALA A 42 16.24 -7.59 -15.70
CA ALA A 42 16.60 -7.88 -17.10
C ALA A 42 17.89 -8.72 -17.17
N GLY A 43 17.76 -9.97 -17.63
CA GLY A 43 18.87 -10.91 -17.74
C GLY A 43 19.33 -11.51 -16.41
N LEU A 44 18.58 -11.33 -15.32
CA LEU A 44 18.88 -11.87 -14.01
C LEU A 44 17.98 -13.08 -13.71
N ASP A 45 18.58 -14.25 -13.48
CA ASP A 45 17.87 -15.40 -12.91
C ASP A 45 17.96 -15.36 -11.37
N VAL A 46 16.79 -15.21 -10.73
CA VAL A 46 16.65 -15.14 -9.28
C VAL A 46 16.08 -16.42 -8.66
N LYS A 47 15.80 -17.45 -9.47
CA LYS A 47 15.33 -18.73 -8.94
C LYS A 47 16.36 -19.33 -7.99
N GLY A 48 15.90 -19.75 -6.81
CA GLY A 48 16.79 -20.28 -5.77
C GLY A 48 17.56 -19.20 -4.99
N LYS A 49 17.44 -17.91 -5.34
CA LYS A 49 18.19 -16.80 -4.72
C LYS A 49 17.30 -15.92 -3.86
N THR A 50 17.92 -15.18 -2.95
CA THR A 50 17.26 -14.11 -2.20
C THR A 50 17.69 -12.77 -2.78
N VAL A 51 16.72 -11.98 -3.21
CA VAL A 51 16.98 -10.66 -3.81
C VAL A 51 17.05 -9.60 -2.72
N VAL A 52 18.03 -8.70 -2.82
CA VAL A 52 18.18 -7.53 -1.97
C VAL A 52 17.87 -6.30 -2.80
N VAL A 53 16.94 -5.45 -2.35
CA VAL A 53 16.43 -4.31 -3.14
C VAL A 53 16.27 -3.05 -2.30
N MET A 54 16.36 -1.88 -2.91
CA MET A 54 16.12 -0.59 -2.27
C MET A 54 14.61 -0.34 -2.07
N VAL A 55 14.24 0.34 -0.97
CA VAL A 55 12.91 0.93 -0.81
C VAL A 55 12.72 2.14 -1.74
N ASN A 56 11.46 2.49 -2.05
CA ASN A 56 11.10 3.56 -2.98
C ASN A 56 11.49 3.26 -4.44
N ASP A 57 11.37 4.22 -5.34
CA ASP A 57 11.81 4.13 -6.74
C ASP A 57 12.92 5.17 -7.02
N PRO A 58 13.69 5.00 -8.13
CA PRO A 58 14.79 5.91 -8.47
C PRO A 58 14.43 7.39 -8.54
N GLY A 59 13.15 7.74 -8.78
CA GLY A 59 12.67 9.13 -8.83
C GLY A 59 12.90 9.90 -7.53
N PHE A 60 12.93 9.19 -6.39
CA PHE A 60 13.24 9.77 -5.08
C PHE A 60 14.66 10.36 -5.02
N ALA A 61 15.63 9.65 -5.59
CA ALA A 61 17.04 10.06 -5.61
C ALA A 61 17.38 10.99 -6.78
N ASP A 62 16.72 10.80 -7.93
CA ASP A 62 16.89 11.60 -9.13
C ASP A 62 15.52 11.98 -9.70
N SER A 63 15.10 13.23 -9.48
CA SER A 63 13.76 13.69 -9.83
C SER A 63 13.46 13.74 -11.33
N THR A 64 14.45 13.46 -12.18
CA THR A 64 14.27 13.34 -13.64
C THR A 64 13.77 11.95 -14.05
N LEU A 65 13.79 10.98 -13.15
CA LEU A 65 13.32 9.62 -13.36
C LEU A 65 11.91 9.43 -12.79
N PHE A 66 11.17 8.46 -13.31
CA PHE A 66 9.81 8.10 -12.85
C PHE A 66 8.86 9.32 -12.82
N LYS A 67 8.14 9.51 -11.72
CA LYS A 67 7.31 10.70 -11.45
C LYS A 67 8.05 11.70 -10.54
N GLY A 68 9.39 11.74 -10.62
CA GLY A 68 10.24 12.53 -9.75
C GLY A 68 10.08 12.12 -8.28
N LYS A 69 9.86 13.10 -7.39
CA LYS A 69 9.68 12.82 -5.95
C LYS A 69 8.31 12.18 -5.62
N THR A 70 7.37 12.13 -6.55
CA THR A 70 6.10 11.43 -6.33
C THR A 70 6.33 9.94 -6.45
N MET A 71 6.16 9.22 -5.33
CA MET A 71 6.33 7.77 -5.30
C MET A 71 5.38 7.12 -6.33
N THR A 72 5.90 6.18 -7.10
CA THR A 72 5.10 5.29 -7.95
C THR A 72 4.78 3.99 -7.21
N TYR A 73 3.88 3.16 -7.74
CA TYR A 73 3.61 1.86 -7.10
C TYR A 73 4.87 1.00 -7.03
N TYR A 74 5.79 1.17 -7.99
CA TYR A 74 7.10 0.54 -7.98
C TYR A 74 7.89 0.83 -6.72
N GLY A 75 7.71 1.98 -6.09
CA GLY A 75 8.38 2.35 -4.85
C GLY A 75 7.81 1.70 -3.59
N ARG A 76 6.62 1.11 -3.67
CA ARG A 76 5.97 0.47 -2.51
C ARG A 76 6.63 -0.86 -2.18
N TRP A 77 6.81 -1.10 -0.90
CA TRP A 77 7.34 -2.36 -0.40
C TRP A 77 6.48 -3.57 -0.79
N THR A 78 5.16 -3.40 -0.89
CA THR A 78 4.24 -4.45 -1.36
C THR A 78 4.60 -4.88 -2.77
N TYR A 79 4.83 -3.91 -3.67
CA TYR A 79 5.30 -4.18 -5.03
C TYR A 79 6.64 -4.92 -5.01
N LYS A 80 7.62 -4.51 -4.18
CA LYS A 80 8.93 -5.20 -4.12
C LYS A 80 8.78 -6.68 -3.79
N PHE A 81 7.93 -7.01 -2.81
CA PHE A 81 7.66 -8.39 -2.44
C PHE A 81 6.88 -9.15 -3.52
N GLU A 82 5.87 -8.53 -4.13
CA GLU A 82 5.08 -9.10 -5.22
C GLU A 82 5.93 -9.39 -6.47
N GLU A 83 6.78 -8.44 -6.87
CA GLU A 83 7.64 -8.55 -8.06
C GLU A 83 8.74 -9.59 -7.84
N ALA A 84 9.44 -9.56 -6.71
CA ALA A 84 10.44 -10.59 -6.41
C ALA A 84 9.85 -12.02 -6.46
N ALA A 85 8.65 -12.20 -5.91
CA ALA A 85 7.92 -13.47 -5.98
C ALA A 85 7.53 -13.83 -7.43
N ARG A 86 7.04 -12.86 -8.22
CA ARG A 86 6.72 -13.04 -9.66
C ARG A 86 7.94 -13.46 -10.48
N GLN A 87 9.13 -12.97 -10.13
CA GLN A 87 10.40 -13.35 -10.74
C GLN A 87 10.94 -14.72 -10.27
N GLY A 88 10.32 -15.31 -9.24
CA GLY A 88 10.65 -16.64 -8.72
C GLY A 88 11.73 -16.65 -7.63
N ALA A 89 11.98 -15.52 -6.97
CA ALA A 89 12.96 -15.45 -5.88
C ALA A 89 12.56 -16.35 -4.70
N THR A 90 13.55 -17.00 -4.08
CA THR A 90 13.39 -17.74 -2.82
C THR A 90 13.05 -16.79 -1.67
N GLY A 91 13.69 -15.63 -1.64
CA GLY A 91 13.48 -14.62 -0.61
C GLY A 91 13.63 -13.21 -1.14
N VAL A 92 13.19 -12.22 -0.37
CA VAL A 92 13.33 -10.81 -0.67
C VAL A 92 13.64 -10.03 0.60
N ILE A 93 14.64 -9.17 0.52
CA ILE A 93 15.08 -8.28 1.59
C ILE A 93 15.08 -6.85 1.07
N ILE A 94 14.29 -5.98 1.70
CA ILE A 94 14.25 -4.56 1.38
C ILE A 94 15.25 -3.81 2.26
N ILE A 95 16.10 -2.98 1.67
CA ILE A 95 16.96 -2.03 2.37
C ILE A 95 16.11 -0.83 2.78
N HIS A 96 15.99 -0.62 4.08
CA HIS A 96 15.29 0.52 4.64
C HIS A 96 16.14 1.78 4.60
N GLU A 97 15.51 2.91 4.28
CA GLU A 97 16.02 4.25 4.46
C GLU A 97 14.88 5.15 4.92
N ASP A 98 15.03 5.81 6.08
CA ASP A 98 13.97 6.58 6.74
C ASP A 98 13.28 7.57 5.80
N LYS A 99 14.06 8.36 5.05
CA LYS A 99 13.52 9.40 4.15
C LYS A 99 12.80 8.78 2.96
N ALA A 100 13.36 7.73 2.36
CA ALA A 100 12.76 7.06 1.20
C ALA A 100 11.51 6.25 1.58
N ALA A 101 11.45 5.70 2.79
CA ALA A 101 10.26 5.03 3.34
C ALA A 101 9.21 6.02 3.87
N SER A 102 9.63 7.25 4.19
CA SER A 102 8.85 8.29 4.88
C SER A 102 8.44 7.93 6.31
N TYR A 103 9.15 7.00 6.94
CA TYR A 103 9.00 6.62 8.34
C TYR A 103 10.29 6.00 8.87
N PRO A 104 10.61 6.14 10.16
CA PRO A 104 11.82 5.57 10.75
C PRO A 104 11.74 4.04 10.87
N TRP A 105 12.89 3.40 11.04
CA TRP A 105 13.00 1.94 11.27
C TRP A 105 12.09 1.43 12.40
N ALA A 106 11.82 2.27 13.41
CA ALA A 106 10.92 1.93 14.51
C ALA A 106 9.53 1.46 14.04
N VAL A 107 9.03 1.95 12.91
CA VAL A 107 7.74 1.53 12.31
C VAL A 107 7.86 0.13 11.68
N VAL A 108 8.99 -0.18 11.03
CA VAL A 108 9.26 -1.55 10.55
C VAL A 108 9.37 -2.49 11.75
N ARG A 109 10.16 -2.11 12.75
CA ARG A 109 10.35 -2.88 13.98
C ARG A 109 9.04 -3.20 14.68
N SER A 110 8.21 -2.19 14.96
CA SER A 110 6.93 -2.35 15.66
C SER A 110 5.91 -3.12 14.82
N GLY A 111 5.89 -2.87 13.50
CA GLY A 111 5.02 -3.56 12.58
C GLY A 111 5.33 -5.05 12.48
N TRP A 112 6.60 -5.45 12.54
CA TRP A 112 7.05 -6.83 12.35
C TRP A 112 7.27 -7.61 13.65
N SER A 113 7.13 -6.97 14.82
CA SER A 113 7.24 -7.64 16.12
C SER A 113 5.94 -8.30 16.61
N LYS A 114 4.83 -8.12 15.88
CA LYS A 114 3.49 -8.61 16.23
C LYS A 114 2.94 -9.54 15.15
N SER A 115 1.92 -10.32 15.51
CA SER A 115 1.15 -11.11 14.55
C SER A 115 0.62 -10.24 13.42
N LYS A 116 0.66 -10.77 12.19
CA LYS A 116 0.13 -10.11 10.99
C LYS A 116 -1.03 -10.89 10.42
N LEU A 117 -2.02 -10.16 9.89
CA LEU A 117 -3.06 -10.75 9.05
C LEU A 117 -2.64 -10.67 7.58
N TYR A 118 -2.99 -11.71 6.84
CA TYR A 118 -2.86 -11.77 5.39
C TYR A 118 -4.09 -12.43 4.81
N LEU A 119 -4.47 -12.06 3.59
CA LEU A 119 -5.45 -12.86 2.84
C LEU A 119 -4.87 -14.26 2.59
N ALA A 120 -5.72 -15.27 2.75
CA ALA A 120 -5.39 -16.64 2.40
C ALA A 120 -5.73 -16.88 0.92
N ALA A 121 -4.71 -16.91 0.05
CA ALA A 121 -4.89 -17.33 -1.32
C ALA A 121 -5.18 -18.85 -1.42
N ALA A 122 -5.72 -19.27 -2.56
CA ALA A 122 -6.08 -20.66 -2.82
C ALA A 122 -4.88 -21.63 -2.73
N ASP A 123 -3.69 -21.15 -3.06
CA ASP A 123 -2.43 -21.91 -2.97
C ASP A 123 -1.75 -21.79 -1.59
N GLU A 124 -2.48 -21.31 -0.58
CA GLU A 124 -1.95 -21.04 0.77
C GLU A 124 -0.76 -20.05 0.74
N ASN A 125 -0.82 -19.10 -0.19
CA ASN A 125 0.19 -18.08 -0.45
C ASN A 125 1.55 -18.65 -0.91
N ARG A 126 1.61 -19.87 -1.43
CA ARG A 126 2.88 -20.51 -1.89
C ARG A 126 3.52 -19.82 -3.09
N SER A 127 2.75 -19.04 -3.84
CA SER A 127 3.22 -18.14 -4.89
C SER A 127 4.06 -16.96 -4.37
N ARG A 128 4.01 -16.64 -3.07
CA ARG A 128 4.91 -15.65 -2.43
C ARG A 128 6.32 -16.20 -2.27
N ALA A 129 7.31 -15.34 -2.08
CA ALA A 129 8.65 -15.76 -1.65
C ALA A 129 8.58 -16.56 -0.32
N GLN A 130 9.54 -17.45 -0.08
CA GLN A 130 9.61 -18.18 1.20
C GLN A 130 9.90 -17.24 2.36
N MET A 131 10.75 -16.24 2.14
CA MET A 131 11.13 -15.24 3.14
C MET A 131 10.91 -13.84 2.57
N GLU A 132 10.20 -12.99 3.30
CA GLU A 132 10.11 -11.56 3.06
C GLU A 132 10.70 -10.83 4.27
N GLY A 133 11.47 -9.78 4.05
CA GLY A 133 12.12 -9.08 5.15
C GLY A 133 12.64 -7.71 4.81
N TRP A 134 13.19 -7.07 5.83
CA TRP A 134 13.85 -5.78 5.73
C TRP A 134 15.16 -5.81 6.49
N ILE A 135 16.11 -4.97 6.07
CA ILE A 135 17.33 -4.67 6.80
C ILE A 135 17.50 -3.15 6.94
N THR A 136 18.14 -2.70 8.02
CA THR A 136 18.56 -1.31 8.15
C THR A 136 19.62 -0.96 7.10
N GLN A 137 19.79 0.33 6.82
CA GLN A 137 20.84 0.79 5.92
C GLN A 137 22.24 0.39 6.42
N ASP A 138 22.46 0.37 7.73
CA ASP A 138 23.74 -0.01 8.32
C ASP A 138 23.99 -1.52 8.23
N ALA A 139 22.95 -2.35 8.39
CA ALA A 139 23.02 -3.78 8.11
C ALA A 139 23.31 -4.05 6.62
N ALA A 140 22.73 -3.27 5.69
CA ALA A 140 23.03 -3.36 4.26
C ALA A 140 24.50 -2.99 3.95
N LYS A 141 25.03 -1.92 4.56
CA LYS A 141 26.45 -1.54 4.43
C LYS A 141 27.38 -2.63 4.97
N ALA A 142 27.01 -3.24 6.10
CA ALA A 142 27.75 -4.37 6.67
C ALA A 142 27.72 -5.60 5.75
N LEU A 143 26.55 -5.93 5.20
CA LEU A 143 26.38 -6.99 4.21
C LEU A 143 27.25 -6.78 2.98
N PHE A 144 27.23 -5.58 2.38
CA PHE A 144 28.05 -5.28 1.21
C PHE A 144 29.54 -5.35 1.53
N ARG A 145 29.97 -4.87 2.69
CA ARG A 145 31.37 -5.02 3.14
C ARG A 145 31.76 -6.49 3.31
N MET A 146 30.90 -7.33 3.89
CA MET A 146 31.14 -8.78 4.00
C MET A 146 31.27 -9.43 2.61
N ALA A 147 30.49 -8.95 1.64
CA ALA A 147 30.54 -9.37 0.24
C ALA A 147 31.72 -8.79 -0.57
N GLY A 148 32.60 -8.00 0.06
CA GLY A 148 33.68 -7.29 -0.64
C GLY A 148 33.19 -6.25 -1.65
N LYS A 149 31.99 -5.70 -1.46
CA LYS A 149 31.36 -4.68 -2.32
C LYS A 149 31.29 -3.31 -1.62
N SER A 150 31.29 -2.24 -2.40
CA SER A 150 31.11 -0.88 -1.88
C SER A 150 29.64 -0.59 -1.56
N ALA A 151 29.40 0.21 -0.51
CA ALA A 151 28.08 0.78 -0.21
C ALA A 151 27.56 1.72 -1.32
N ASP A 152 28.45 2.21 -2.19
CA ASP A 152 28.10 3.05 -3.35
C ASP A 152 27.13 2.34 -4.32
N LEU A 153 27.03 1.01 -4.27
CA LEU A 153 26.04 0.25 -5.03
C LEU A 153 24.62 0.77 -4.78
N MET A 154 24.27 1.20 -3.57
CA MET A 154 22.94 1.76 -3.28
C MET A 154 22.68 3.06 -4.05
N PHE A 155 23.72 3.90 -4.22
CA PHE A 155 23.62 5.12 -5.02
C PHE A 155 23.59 4.81 -6.52
N GLN A 156 24.44 3.89 -6.98
CA GLN A 156 24.50 3.49 -8.39
C GLN A 156 23.20 2.80 -8.86
N ALA A 157 22.50 2.12 -7.96
CA ALA A 157 21.19 1.54 -8.24
C ALA A 157 20.15 2.56 -8.74
N GLY A 158 20.30 3.84 -8.38
CA GLY A 158 19.42 4.92 -8.83
C GLY A 158 19.77 5.49 -10.20
N LYS A 159 20.73 4.90 -10.92
CA LYS A 159 21.19 5.39 -12.23
C LYS A 159 20.74 4.47 -13.36
N ASN A 160 20.37 5.07 -14.49
CA ASN A 160 20.01 4.33 -15.70
C ASN A 160 21.16 3.40 -16.12
N GLY A 161 20.81 2.17 -16.47
CA GLY A 161 21.77 1.16 -16.93
C GLY A 161 22.49 0.41 -15.80
N PHE A 162 22.14 0.64 -14.53
CA PHE A 162 22.58 -0.20 -13.42
C PHE A 162 22.33 -1.68 -13.72
N LYS A 163 23.26 -2.55 -13.31
CA LYS A 163 23.17 -4.00 -13.48
C LYS A 163 23.14 -4.67 -12.11
N PRO A 164 22.31 -5.69 -11.91
CA PRO A 164 22.29 -6.47 -10.68
C PRO A 164 23.66 -7.02 -10.33
N VAL A 165 23.95 -7.09 -9.03
CA VAL A 165 25.25 -7.50 -8.51
C VAL A 165 25.07 -8.75 -7.63
N GLU A 166 25.63 -9.87 -8.08
CA GLU A 166 25.81 -11.05 -7.24
C GLU A 166 26.74 -10.68 -6.08
N LEU A 167 26.27 -10.87 -4.84
CA LEU A 167 27.01 -10.47 -3.65
C LEU A 167 28.05 -11.53 -3.24
N GLY A 168 27.94 -12.77 -3.73
CA GLY A 168 28.89 -13.84 -3.39
C GLY A 168 28.79 -14.31 -1.93
N VAL A 169 27.70 -13.95 -1.25
CA VAL A 169 27.35 -14.39 0.10
C VAL A 169 25.95 -14.98 0.09
N THR A 170 25.64 -15.81 1.08
CA THR A 170 24.36 -16.51 1.19
C THR A 170 23.62 -16.10 2.46
N VAL A 171 22.31 -16.34 2.49
CA VAL A 171 21.49 -16.24 3.69
C VAL A 171 20.86 -17.60 4.02
N SER A 172 20.87 -17.94 5.30
CA SER A 172 20.15 -19.07 5.86
C SER A 172 19.23 -18.59 6.97
N THR A 173 17.97 -19.04 6.97
CA THR A 173 17.01 -18.76 8.05
C THR A 173 15.96 -19.87 8.15
N THR A 174 15.46 -20.06 9.36
CA THR A 174 14.28 -20.88 9.63
C THR A 174 13.24 -20.00 10.32
N ILE A 175 12.03 -19.99 9.78
CA ILE A 175 10.91 -19.24 10.35
C ILE A 175 9.84 -20.26 10.71
N SER A 176 9.45 -20.27 11.99
CA SER A 176 8.37 -21.11 12.52
C SER A 176 7.16 -20.23 12.81
N ASN A 177 5.99 -20.64 12.33
CA ASN A 177 4.75 -19.89 12.45
C ASN A 177 3.73 -20.65 13.30
N THR A 178 2.99 -19.89 14.11
CA THR A 178 1.67 -20.29 14.59
C THR A 178 0.62 -19.64 13.70
N ILE A 179 -0.20 -20.44 13.02
CA ILE A 179 -1.19 -19.96 12.06
C ILE A 179 -2.57 -20.02 12.71
N ASN A 180 -3.23 -18.86 12.78
CA ASN A 180 -4.64 -18.75 13.16
C ASN A 180 -5.43 -18.24 11.95
N ARG A 181 -6.53 -18.93 11.62
CA ARG A 181 -7.46 -18.46 10.58
C ARG A 181 -8.56 -17.65 11.25
N SER A 182 -8.66 -16.39 10.87
CA SER A 182 -9.69 -15.46 11.33
C SER A 182 -10.66 -15.15 10.19
N LYS A 183 -11.91 -14.84 10.53
CA LYS A 183 -12.90 -14.35 9.59
C LYS A 183 -13.32 -12.95 9.99
N SER A 184 -13.27 -12.03 9.02
CA SER A 184 -13.91 -10.72 9.11
C SER A 184 -14.79 -10.50 7.87
N ASN A 185 -15.67 -9.52 7.90
CA ASN A 185 -16.65 -9.30 6.83
C ASN A 185 -16.57 -7.87 6.29
N ASN A 186 -16.55 -7.74 4.97
CA ASN A 186 -17.00 -6.51 4.34
C ASN A 186 -18.53 -6.47 4.39
N VAL A 187 -19.11 -5.28 4.55
CA VAL A 187 -20.56 -5.07 4.57
C VAL A 187 -20.93 -4.14 3.42
N ALA A 188 -21.84 -4.60 2.55
CA ALA A 188 -22.28 -3.84 1.39
C ALA A 188 -23.79 -3.56 1.49
N ALA A 189 -24.18 -2.30 1.28
CA ALA A 189 -25.56 -1.89 1.08
C ALA A 189 -25.71 -1.25 -0.30
N VAL A 190 -26.80 -1.56 -1.02
CA VAL A 190 -27.02 -1.06 -2.38
C VAL A 190 -28.33 -0.26 -2.44
N LEU A 191 -28.24 0.96 -2.97
CA LEU A 191 -29.38 1.72 -3.46
C LEU A 191 -29.46 1.53 -4.99
N PRO A 192 -30.48 0.82 -5.51
CA PRO A 192 -30.61 0.60 -6.95
C PRO A 192 -30.78 1.91 -7.73
N GLY A 193 -30.06 2.02 -8.85
CA GLY A 193 -30.23 3.12 -9.79
C GLY A 193 -31.55 3.07 -10.55
N THR A 194 -32.02 4.21 -11.05
CA THR A 194 -33.29 4.30 -11.77
C THR A 194 -33.22 3.81 -13.22
N THR A 195 -32.28 4.33 -14.02
CA THR A 195 -32.18 4.06 -15.46
C THR A 195 -30.98 3.20 -15.85
N ARG A 196 -29.94 3.16 -15.01
CA ARG A 196 -28.71 2.39 -15.19
C ARG A 196 -28.38 1.54 -13.95
N PRO A 197 -29.31 0.67 -13.47
CA PRO A 197 -29.13 -0.08 -12.23
C PRO A 197 -27.96 -1.08 -12.26
N ALA A 198 -27.47 -1.47 -13.44
CA ALA A 198 -26.34 -2.37 -13.59
C ALA A 198 -24.97 -1.69 -13.53
N GLU A 199 -24.92 -0.36 -13.48
CA GLU A 199 -23.69 0.43 -13.31
C GLU A 199 -23.60 0.92 -11.86
N TYR A 200 -22.42 0.79 -11.24
CA TYR A 200 -22.24 1.05 -9.82
C TYR A 200 -21.23 2.16 -9.55
N ILE A 201 -21.56 3.05 -8.61
CA ILE A 201 -20.61 3.93 -7.94
C ILE A 201 -20.48 3.42 -6.50
N ILE A 202 -19.25 3.16 -6.07
CA ILE A 202 -18.96 2.66 -4.73
C ILE A 202 -18.49 3.82 -3.86
N TYR A 203 -19.12 4.02 -2.71
CA TYR A 203 -18.54 4.77 -1.59
C TYR A 203 -17.97 3.77 -0.60
N SER A 204 -16.67 3.83 -0.33
CA SER A 204 -16.00 2.91 0.60
C SER A 204 -15.44 3.63 1.83
N ALA A 205 -15.38 2.90 2.95
CA ALA A 205 -14.68 3.28 4.17
C ALA A 205 -14.35 2.00 4.94
N HIS A 206 -13.23 1.92 5.63
CA HIS A 206 -12.96 0.77 6.49
C HIS A 206 -13.66 0.90 7.84
N TRP A 207 -14.11 -0.21 8.41
CA TRP A 207 -14.80 -0.24 9.71
C TRP A 207 -13.95 -0.79 10.86
N ASP A 208 -12.83 -1.45 10.58
CA ASP A 208 -11.89 -1.88 11.61
C ASP A 208 -10.94 -0.77 12.06
N HIS A 209 -10.39 -0.93 13.26
CA HIS A 209 -9.31 -0.12 13.78
C HIS A 209 -8.34 -1.00 14.59
N LEU A 210 -7.18 -0.43 14.97
CA LEU A 210 -6.09 -1.13 15.65
C LEU A 210 -6.46 -1.77 17.01
N GLY A 211 -7.49 -1.26 17.69
CA GLY A 211 -7.97 -1.82 18.96
C GLY A 211 -7.09 -1.42 20.15
N THR A 212 -6.18 -2.30 20.59
CA THR A 212 -5.31 -2.04 21.74
C THR A 212 -3.83 -2.13 21.38
N GLY A 213 -3.02 -1.29 22.01
CA GLY A 213 -1.58 -1.22 21.75
C GLY A 213 -0.75 -0.79 22.96
N GLU A 214 0.42 -0.22 22.66
CA GLU A 214 1.31 0.32 23.70
C GLU A 214 0.65 1.53 24.37
N ALA A 215 0.81 1.61 25.69
CA ALA A 215 0.18 2.66 26.48
C ALA A 215 0.77 4.04 26.13
N VAL A 216 -0.10 5.00 25.78
CA VAL A 216 0.26 6.41 25.64
C VAL A 216 -0.43 7.16 26.77
N ASN A 217 0.36 7.79 27.65
CA ASN A 217 -0.15 8.48 28.85
C ASN A 217 -1.03 7.58 29.75
N GLY A 218 -0.76 6.27 29.79
CA GLY A 218 -1.52 5.30 30.58
C GLY A 218 -2.75 4.69 29.88
N ASP A 219 -3.08 5.12 28.67
CA ASP A 219 -4.18 4.56 27.87
C ASP A 219 -3.64 3.61 26.79
N THR A 220 -4.16 2.37 26.76
CA THR A 220 -3.80 1.33 25.78
C THR A 220 -4.80 1.22 24.63
N ILE A 221 -5.90 1.97 24.67
CA ILE A 221 -6.97 1.89 23.68
C ILE A 221 -6.69 2.88 22.54
N TYR A 222 -6.69 2.36 21.33
CA TYR A 222 -6.77 3.17 20.12
C TYR A 222 -8.26 3.24 19.74
N ASN A 223 -8.85 4.42 19.95
CA ASN A 223 -10.32 4.57 19.95
C ASN A 223 -10.95 4.63 18.54
N GLY A 224 -10.17 4.83 17.50
CA GLY A 224 -10.69 4.82 16.13
C GLY A 224 -11.57 6.00 15.75
N ALA A 225 -11.52 7.11 16.50
CA ALA A 225 -12.52 8.17 16.38
C ALA A 225 -12.46 8.92 15.04
N VAL A 226 -11.27 9.09 14.47
CA VAL A 226 -11.03 9.78 13.20
C VAL A 226 -10.83 8.74 12.11
N ASP A 227 -9.63 8.15 12.12
CA ASP A 227 -9.29 6.89 11.48
C ASP A 227 -9.78 5.82 12.47
N ASN A 228 -10.98 5.26 12.30
CA ASN A 228 -11.73 5.12 11.04
C ASN A 228 -13.22 5.53 11.12
N ALA A 229 -13.73 5.81 12.32
CA ALA A 229 -15.17 5.96 12.59
C ALA A 229 -15.82 7.13 11.82
N THR A 230 -15.04 8.15 11.43
CA THR A 230 -15.57 9.25 10.62
C THR A 230 -15.97 8.80 9.21
N GLY A 231 -15.20 7.92 8.58
CA GLY A 231 -15.47 7.38 7.24
C GLY A 231 -16.74 6.52 7.23
N THR A 232 -16.87 5.62 8.21
CA THR A 232 -18.09 4.79 8.36
C THR A 232 -19.32 5.63 8.69
N SER A 233 -19.17 6.66 9.54
CA SER A 233 -20.24 7.63 9.81
C SER A 233 -20.67 8.35 8.53
N ALA A 234 -19.72 8.74 7.67
CA ALA A 234 -20.01 9.35 6.38
C ALA A 234 -20.79 8.40 5.44
N LEU A 235 -20.47 7.11 5.41
CA LEU A 235 -21.26 6.14 4.62
C LEU A 235 -22.73 6.10 5.06
N LEU A 236 -22.99 6.10 6.36
CA LEU A 236 -24.36 6.09 6.89
C LEU A 236 -25.11 7.38 6.55
N VAL A 237 -24.46 8.53 6.70
CA VAL A 237 -25.04 9.85 6.36
C VAL A 237 -25.31 9.95 4.86
N LEU A 238 -24.39 9.50 4.00
CA LEU A 238 -24.58 9.49 2.56
C LEU A 238 -25.73 8.56 2.16
N ALA A 239 -25.84 7.37 2.75
CA ALA A 239 -26.94 6.45 2.48
C ALA A 239 -28.31 7.08 2.76
N ASP A 240 -28.46 7.76 3.91
CA ASP A 240 -29.68 8.49 4.25
C ASP A 240 -29.94 9.67 3.28
N ALA A 241 -28.90 10.43 2.93
CA ALA A 241 -29.00 11.55 2.00
C ALA A 241 -29.43 11.12 0.59
N PHE A 242 -28.82 10.06 0.04
CA PHE A 242 -29.21 9.50 -1.25
C PHE A 242 -30.65 8.99 -1.23
N LYS A 243 -31.09 8.34 -0.13
CA LYS A 243 -32.46 7.86 0.00
C LYS A 243 -33.48 9.01 0.02
N LYS A 244 -33.15 10.14 0.64
CA LYS A 244 -34.00 11.33 0.76
C LYS A 244 -33.89 12.30 -0.42
N ALA A 245 -32.94 12.09 -1.33
CA ALA A 245 -32.72 12.99 -2.46
C ALA A 245 -33.96 13.08 -3.37
N LYS A 246 -34.32 14.30 -3.76
CA LYS A 246 -35.44 14.56 -4.69
C LYS A 246 -35.22 13.92 -6.06
N VAL A 247 -33.97 13.89 -6.50
CA VAL A 247 -33.53 13.23 -7.74
C VAL A 247 -32.77 11.98 -7.33
N GLN A 248 -33.33 10.82 -7.67
CA GLN A 248 -32.69 9.54 -7.42
C GLN A 248 -31.56 9.29 -8.42
N PRO A 249 -30.46 8.64 -8.02
CA PRO A 249 -29.34 8.39 -8.91
C PRO A 249 -29.75 7.45 -10.05
N GLU A 250 -29.25 7.74 -11.25
CA GLU A 250 -29.46 6.87 -12.42
C GLU A 250 -28.72 5.53 -12.27
N ARG A 251 -27.55 5.57 -11.65
CA ARG A 251 -26.69 4.41 -11.37
C ARG A 251 -26.93 3.89 -9.96
N SER A 252 -26.64 2.61 -9.75
CA SER A 252 -26.68 2.04 -8.41
C SER A 252 -25.56 2.60 -7.55
N ILE A 253 -25.87 2.90 -6.29
CA ILE A 253 -24.88 3.35 -5.31
C ILE A 253 -24.65 2.21 -4.33
N MET A 254 -23.39 1.80 -4.17
CA MET A 254 -22.99 0.83 -3.16
C MET A 254 -22.24 1.54 -2.04
N PHE A 255 -22.70 1.37 -0.81
CA PHE A 255 -21.98 1.76 0.40
C PHE A 255 -21.26 0.52 0.90
N LEU A 256 -19.93 0.54 0.84
CA LEU A 256 -19.08 -0.61 1.13
C LEU A 256 -18.20 -0.32 2.35
N ALA A 257 -18.57 -0.88 3.49
CA ALA A 257 -17.73 -0.88 4.67
C ALA A 257 -16.76 -2.06 4.59
N VAL A 258 -15.47 -1.79 4.38
CA VAL A 258 -14.42 -2.83 4.27
C VAL A 258 -13.75 -3.07 5.63
N THR A 259 -13.07 -4.21 5.78
CA THR A 259 -12.42 -4.61 7.04
C THR A 259 -10.94 -4.90 6.84
N ALA A 260 -10.19 -5.01 7.95
CA ALA A 260 -8.76 -5.30 7.98
C ALA A 260 -7.93 -4.36 7.09
N GLU A 261 -8.32 -3.08 7.01
CA GLU A 261 -7.56 -2.02 6.34
C GLU A 261 -6.22 -1.80 7.07
N GLU A 262 -6.27 -1.77 8.40
CA GLU A 262 -5.14 -1.47 9.28
C GLU A 262 -4.03 -2.54 9.22
N GLN A 263 -4.36 -3.70 8.65
CA GLN A 263 -3.44 -4.81 8.40
C GLN A 263 -2.90 -4.84 6.96
N GLY A 264 -3.21 -3.81 6.17
CA GLY A 264 -2.75 -3.65 4.80
C GLY A 264 -3.83 -3.80 3.75
N LEU A 265 -4.98 -3.14 3.92
CA LEU A 265 -6.07 -3.01 2.93
C LEU A 265 -6.76 -4.34 2.58
N LEU A 266 -6.81 -5.31 3.50
CA LEU A 266 -7.15 -6.69 3.16
C LEU A 266 -8.61 -6.85 2.70
N GLY A 267 -9.55 -6.13 3.31
CA GLY A 267 -10.96 -6.19 2.93
C GLY A 267 -11.22 -5.60 1.56
N SER A 268 -10.63 -4.45 1.23
CA SER A 268 -10.75 -3.87 -0.10
C SER A 268 -10.01 -4.68 -1.17
N GLU A 269 -8.84 -5.27 -0.85
CA GLU A 269 -8.12 -6.17 -1.75
C GLU A 269 -8.99 -7.40 -2.08
N TYR A 270 -9.60 -8.01 -1.06
CA TYR A 270 -10.48 -9.15 -1.26
C TYR A 270 -11.69 -8.78 -2.11
N TYR A 271 -12.34 -7.64 -1.85
CA TYR A 271 -13.47 -7.17 -2.65
C TYR A 271 -13.06 -6.89 -4.10
N ALA A 272 -11.97 -6.14 -4.33
CA ALA A 272 -11.54 -5.76 -5.68
C ALA A 272 -11.21 -6.97 -6.55
N THR A 273 -10.71 -8.07 -5.94
CA THR A 273 -10.37 -9.32 -6.63
C THR A 273 -11.53 -10.34 -6.66
N ASN A 274 -12.54 -10.20 -5.80
CA ASN A 274 -13.73 -11.05 -5.74
C ASN A 274 -15.02 -10.20 -5.63
N PRO A 275 -15.29 -9.31 -6.60
CA PRO A 275 -16.28 -8.28 -6.38
C PRO A 275 -17.71 -8.80 -6.54
N LEU A 276 -18.64 -8.26 -5.74
CA LEU A 276 -20.08 -8.51 -5.90
C LEU A 276 -20.61 -7.99 -7.24
N VAL A 277 -19.94 -6.99 -7.80
CA VAL A 277 -20.25 -6.35 -9.09
C VAL A 277 -19.00 -6.46 -9.97
N PRO A 278 -19.09 -6.98 -11.21
CA PRO A 278 -17.93 -7.08 -12.09
C PRO A 278 -17.21 -5.74 -12.25
N VAL A 279 -15.88 -5.73 -12.25
CA VAL A 279 -15.04 -4.53 -12.41
C VAL A 279 -15.52 -3.60 -13.54
N LYS A 280 -15.85 -4.17 -14.71
CA LYS A 280 -16.35 -3.43 -15.89
C LYS A 280 -17.71 -2.73 -15.68
N LYS A 281 -18.41 -3.04 -14.60
CA LYS A 281 -19.70 -2.45 -14.20
C LYS A 281 -19.57 -1.48 -13.03
N THR A 282 -18.39 -1.40 -12.42
CA THR A 282 -18.07 -0.41 -11.40
C THR A 282 -17.46 0.81 -12.08
N VAL A 283 -18.22 1.91 -12.09
CA VAL A 283 -17.86 3.16 -12.75
C VAL A 283 -16.83 3.96 -11.95
N ALA A 284 -16.95 3.92 -10.62
CA ALA A 284 -16.08 4.67 -9.73
C ALA A 284 -16.05 4.07 -8.32
N ASN A 285 -14.94 4.27 -7.63
CA ASN A 285 -14.81 4.18 -6.18
C ASN A 285 -14.47 5.56 -5.59
N ILE A 286 -15.21 5.97 -4.57
CA ILE A 286 -14.93 7.18 -3.78
C ILE A 286 -14.68 6.69 -2.36
N ASN A 287 -13.43 6.69 -1.94
CA ASN A 287 -13.03 6.25 -0.62
C ASN A 287 -13.05 7.41 0.37
N ILE A 288 -13.58 7.15 1.55
CA ILE A 288 -13.75 8.11 2.62
C ILE A 288 -13.08 7.56 3.86
N ASP A 289 -12.07 8.27 4.33
CA ASP A 289 -11.25 7.87 5.45
C ASP A 289 -10.72 9.13 6.16
N ALA A 290 -10.54 9.03 7.48
CA ALA A 290 -9.98 10.06 8.35
C ALA A 290 -10.50 11.49 8.08
N LEU A 291 -11.82 11.70 8.12
CA LEU A 291 -12.39 13.04 7.99
C LEU A 291 -12.14 13.86 9.25
N MET A 292 -11.21 14.81 9.18
CA MET A 292 -10.85 15.65 10.33
C MET A 292 -11.91 16.72 10.62
N ALA A 293 -12.30 16.86 11.88
CA ALA A 293 -13.24 17.89 12.34
C ALA A 293 -12.55 19.25 12.65
N PHE A 294 -11.68 19.73 11.77
CA PHE A 294 -10.89 20.96 11.98
C PHE A 294 -11.59 22.25 11.55
N GLY A 295 -12.87 22.19 11.17
CA GLY A 295 -13.61 23.35 10.67
C GLY A 295 -13.49 23.53 9.16
N LYS A 296 -13.87 24.72 8.67
CA LYS A 296 -13.96 24.98 7.22
C LYS A 296 -12.58 25.26 6.63
N THR A 297 -12.31 24.68 5.47
CA THR A 297 -11.07 24.88 4.70
C THR A 297 -11.36 25.56 3.35
N LYS A 298 -10.36 26.23 2.79
CA LYS A 298 -10.38 26.82 1.44
C LYS A 298 -10.04 25.79 0.38
N ASP A 299 -9.41 24.70 0.77
CA ASP A 299 -8.95 23.63 -0.09
C ASP A 299 -9.61 22.29 0.26
N ILE A 300 -9.53 21.33 -0.65
CA ILE A 300 -9.70 19.89 -0.41
C ILE A 300 -8.49 19.20 -1.01
N ILE A 301 -7.83 18.31 -0.28
CA ILE A 301 -6.62 17.67 -0.76
C ILE A 301 -7.02 16.41 -1.54
N ALA A 302 -6.62 16.33 -2.80
CA ALA A 302 -6.68 15.10 -3.58
C ALA A 302 -5.37 14.32 -3.37
N VAL A 303 -5.48 13.15 -2.73
CA VAL A 303 -4.33 12.29 -2.49
C VAL A 303 -3.95 11.61 -3.79
N GLY A 304 -2.72 11.82 -4.26
CA GLY A 304 -2.27 11.28 -5.54
C GLY A 304 -2.91 11.94 -6.76
N TYR A 305 -3.13 13.26 -6.72
CA TYR A 305 -3.65 14.04 -7.85
C TYR A 305 -2.90 13.73 -9.17
N GLY A 306 -3.65 13.55 -10.25
CA GLY A 306 -3.21 13.16 -11.59
C GLY A 306 -3.30 11.65 -11.86
N GLN A 307 -3.95 10.88 -10.98
CA GLN A 307 -4.09 9.42 -11.13
C GLN A 307 -5.48 9.01 -11.60
N SER A 308 -6.49 9.90 -11.50
CA SER A 308 -7.89 9.56 -11.76
C SER A 308 -8.65 10.70 -12.42
N GLU A 309 -9.46 10.39 -13.43
CA GLU A 309 -10.39 11.36 -14.03
C GLU A 309 -11.50 11.83 -13.06
N LEU A 310 -11.67 11.16 -11.92
CA LEU A 310 -12.59 11.59 -10.87
C LEU A 310 -12.20 12.94 -10.24
N GLU A 311 -10.96 13.39 -10.43
CA GLU A 311 -10.46 14.66 -9.96
C GLU A 311 -11.16 15.85 -10.65
N ASP A 312 -11.56 15.73 -11.92
CA ASP A 312 -12.34 16.75 -12.63
C ASP A 312 -13.70 17.00 -11.95
N TYR A 313 -14.33 15.91 -11.47
CA TYR A 313 -15.58 15.98 -10.72
C TYR A 313 -15.37 16.56 -9.31
N LEU A 314 -14.23 16.26 -8.68
CA LEU A 314 -13.83 16.84 -7.40
C LEU A 314 -13.64 18.36 -7.54
N GLU A 315 -12.95 18.83 -8.57
CA GLU A 315 -12.74 20.25 -8.84
C GLU A 315 -14.06 20.98 -9.05
N ALA A 316 -14.95 20.41 -9.86
CA ALA A 316 -16.29 20.96 -10.06
C ALA A 316 -17.11 21.00 -8.75
N ALA A 317 -16.99 19.99 -7.89
CA ALA A 317 -17.65 19.95 -6.59
C ALA A 317 -17.05 20.95 -5.59
N ALA A 318 -15.72 21.07 -5.53
CA ALA A 318 -15.00 22.01 -4.67
C ALA A 318 -15.33 23.45 -5.05
N LYS A 319 -15.34 23.78 -6.34
CA LYS A 319 -15.69 25.12 -6.84
C LYS A 319 -17.09 25.57 -6.42
N LYS A 320 -18.07 24.66 -6.37
CA LYS A 320 -19.43 24.95 -5.87
C LYS A 320 -19.45 25.33 -4.39
N GLN A 321 -18.44 24.92 -3.63
CA GLN A 321 -18.26 25.27 -2.21
C GLN A 321 -17.34 26.49 -2.01
N GLY A 322 -16.90 27.13 -3.10
CA GLY A 322 -15.86 28.16 -3.06
C GLY A 322 -14.53 27.62 -2.54
N ARG A 323 -14.22 26.36 -2.82
CA ARG A 323 -12.98 25.69 -2.48
C ARG A 323 -12.16 25.39 -3.74
N VAL A 324 -10.86 25.18 -3.55
CA VAL A 324 -9.93 24.69 -4.58
C VAL A 324 -9.49 23.26 -4.27
N VAL A 325 -9.04 22.52 -5.27
CA VAL A 325 -8.37 21.23 -5.05
C VAL A 325 -6.88 21.49 -4.87
N ALA A 326 -6.31 20.97 -3.79
CA ALA A 326 -4.89 20.98 -3.51
C ALA A 326 -4.30 19.57 -3.73
N LYS A 327 -2.99 19.51 -3.97
CA LYS A 327 -2.24 18.25 -4.04
C LYS A 327 -1.71 17.89 -2.66
N ASP A 328 -1.50 16.62 -2.39
CA ASP A 328 -0.87 16.18 -1.14
C ASP A 328 0.54 16.77 -0.98
N SER A 329 0.89 17.14 0.26
CA SER A 329 2.11 17.91 0.57
C SER A 329 3.38 17.05 0.62
N ASN A 330 3.25 15.72 0.69
CA ASN A 330 4.37 14.78 0.73
C ASN A 330 4.14 13.58 -0.21
N PRO A 331 4.19 13.79 -1.54
CA PRO A 331 3.92 12.75 -2.52
C PRO A 331 4.99 11.64 -2.53
N SER A 332 6.18 11.89 -1.96
CA SER A 332 7.20 10.87 -1.72
C SER A 332 6.80 9.82 -0.67
N ALA A 333 5.84 10.12 0.21
CA ALA A 333 5.35 9.14 1.18
C ALA A 333 4.45 8.07 0.55
N GLY A 334 3.96 8.31 -0.67
CA GLY A 334 3.09 7.38 -1.38
C GLY A 334 1.75 7.14 -0.68
N TYR A 335 1.15 8.18 -0.10
CA TYR A 335 -0.17 8.10 0.57
C TYR A 335 -1.27 7.55 -0.35
N TYR A 336 -1.18 7.79 -1.65
CA TYR A 336 -2.06 7.18 -2.66
C TYR A 336 -2.13 5.65 -2.60
N PHE A 337 -1.08 4.98 -2.09
CA PHE A 337 -1.02 3.51 -2.00
C PHE A 337 -1.30 2.99 -0.58
N ARG A 338 -1.92 3.80 0.29
CA ARG A 338 -2.06 3.55 1.73
C ARG A 338 -3.50 3.55 2.24
N SER A 339 -4.51 3.59 1.37
CA SER A 339 -5.92 3.47 1.78
C SER A 339 -6.69 2.68 0.71
N ASP A 340 -7.91 2.26 1.04
CA ASP A 340 -8.66 1.23 0.31
C ASP A 340 -8.93 1.52 -1.17
N HIS A 341 -9.04 2.80 -1.56
CA HIS A 341 -9.21 3.23 -2.96
C HIS A 341 -8.17 2.60 -3.89
N PHE A 342 -6.95 2.39 -3.39
CA PHE A 342 -5.86 1.86 -4.19
C PHE A 342 -6.17 0.47 -4.75
N ASN A 343 -6.84 -0.41 -3.98
CA ASN A 343 -7.16 -1.74 -4.47
C ASN A 343 -8.17 -1.71 -5.63
N PHE A 344 -9.06 -0.72 -5.67
CA PHE A 344 -9.95 -0.47 -6.80
C PHE A 344 -9.17 0.04 -8.02
N ALA A 345 -8.27 1.01 -7.81
CA ALA A 345 -7.39 1.51 -8.87
C ALA A 345 -6.50 0.40 -9.46
N LYS A 346 -5.97 -0.50 -8.61
CA LYS A 346 -5.11 -1.63 -9.00
C LYS A 346 -5.80 -2.59 -9.97
N VAL A 347 -7.12 -2.75 -9.87
CA VAL A 347 -7.92 -3.59 -10.80
C VAL A 347 -8.54 -2.79 -11.96
N GLY A 348 -8.23 -1.50 -12.07
CA GLY A 348 -8.63 -0.63 -13.18
C GLY A 348 -9.95 0.11 -12.98
N ILE A 349 -10.48 0.19 -11.76
CA ILE A 349 -11.64 1.02 -11.43
C ILE A 349 -11.14 2.44 -11.11
N PRO A 350 -11.66 3.51 -11.77
CA PRO A 350 -11.36 4.88 -11.38
C PRO A 350 -11.66 5.09 -9.90
N ALA A 351 -10.68 5.56 -9.13
CA ALA A 351 -10.80 5.70 -7.69
C ALA A 351 -10.41 7.11 -7.24
N LEU A 352 -11.05 7.61 -6.19
CA LEU A 352 -10.80 8.92 -5.60
C LEU A 352 -10.64 8.78 -4.09
N TYR A 353 -9.63 9.43 -3.55
CA TYR A 353 -9.43 9.59 -2.11
C TYR A 353 -9.00 11.03 -1.81
N THR A 354 -9.60 11.60 -0.77
CA THR A 354 -9.39 13.01 -0.41
C THR A 354 -9.20 13.16 1.09
N GLU A 355 -8.37 14.14 1.47
CA GLU A 355 -8.26 14.60 2.85
C GLU A 355 -9.01 15.94 3.04
N THR A 356 -9.33 16.28 4.28
CA THR A 356 -10.20 17.42 4.65
C THR A 356 -9.67 18.83 4.29
N GLY A 357 -8.44 18.95 3.79
CA GLY A 357 -7.76 20.23 3.50
C GLY A 357 -7.02 20.80 4.72
N ASP A 358 -6.02 21.63 4.48
CA ASP A 358 -5.18 22.24 5.53
C ASP A 358 -5.10 23.78 5.47
N ASP A 359 -5.68 24.42 4.44
CA ASP A 359 -5.84 25.88 4.38
C ASP A 359 -7.15 26.33 5.06
N HIS A 360 -7.10 26.57 6.36
CA HIS A 360 -8.28 26.95 7.15
C HIS A 360 -8.88 28.31 6.73
N ARG A 361 -10.23 28.38 6.76
CA ARG A 361 -10.95 29.65 6.67
C ARG A 361 -10.91 30.33 8.04
N VAL A 362 -10.61 31.63 8.02
CA VAL A 362 -10.68 32.52 9.19
C VAL A 362 -12.14 32.77 9.56
#